data_AF-D8J0D8-F1
#
_entry.id   AF-D8J0D8-F1
#
_cell.length_a   1.000
_cell.length_b   1.000
_cell.length_c   1.000
_cell.angle_alpha   90.00
_cell.angle_beta   90.00
_cell.angle_gamma   90.00
#
_symmetry.space_group_name_H-M   'P 1'
#
loop_
_entity.id
_entity.type
_entity.pdbx_description
1 polymer ?
#
loop_
_entity_poly.entity_id
_entity_poly.type
_entity_poly.pdbx_seq_one_letter_code
_entity_poly.pdbx_strand_id
1 'polypeptide(L)'
;MLADRFGRKSMLLLGCLLYALFGALPVLLHELRLILLSRLLFGCAEALIMTCCTTLIADYWPPRERMRYINRQVITIGVVGALFFVIGGVAGEGSWRTPFLLYLTPLLMLPAIAAWLWEPDRRQEDSHAAPALNGGVRRTVLTACFLIFAGMVTCFVVTVMTPTVLVMRGVTSTSLIGAAAGLAILCTLIGSIAWPFVRERIGVAGVNALLLGCMAAGLCVLALAPSYAVVLAAMVLQGVGAGFLVSNASLPLLLGLPPHLRARGVGAFTACLYLGQFASPLIITAIAQPLGGMPAGLANAILVWALLTMVLALVWLVVGLRHARLQSGPVAH
;
A
#
# COMPACT_ATOMS: atom_id res chain seq x y z
N MET A 1 2.01 -22.53 4.51
CA MET A 1 2.28 -23.55 5.55
C MET A 1 1.00 -24.07 6.23
N LEU A 2 0.25 -23.25 6.99
CA LEU A 2 -1.02 -23.71 7.60
C LEU A 2 -2.11 -23.97 6.55
N ALA A 3 -2.27 -23.08 5.57
CA ALA A 3 -3.20 -23.27 4.45
C ALA A 3 -2.89 -24.52 3.61
N ASP A 4 -1.62 -24.88 3.48
CA ASP A 4 -1.23 -26.11 2.76
C ASP A 4 -1.57 -27.37 3.56
N ARG A 5 -1.63 -27.29 4.91
CA ARG A 5 -1.98 -28.42 5.80
C ARG A 5 -3.47 -28.63 6.02
N PHE A 6 -4.28 -27.56 6.01
CA PHE A 6 -5.72 -27.64 6.30
C PHE A 6 -6.63 -27.43 5.08
N GLY A 7 -6.04 -27.14 3.92
CA GLY A 7 -6.80 -26.84 2.70
C GLY A 7 -6.99 -25.34 2.51
N ARG A 8 -6.81 -24.86 1.27
CA ARG A 8 -6.83 -23.44 0.92
C ARG A 8 -8.25 -22.87 0.97
N LYS A 9 -9.26 -23.66 0.60
CA LYS A 9 -10.68 -23.26 0.65
C LYS A 9 -11.15 -23.12 2.10
N SER A 10 -10.87 -24.12 2.92
CA SER A 10 -11.27 -24.15 4.34
C SER A 10 -10.61 -23.03 5.15
N MET A 11 -9.34 -22.72 4.88
CA MET A 11 -8.67 -21.57 5.49
C MET A 11 -9.22 -20.23 5.03
N LEU A 12 -9.65 -20.10 3.78
CA LEU A 12 -10.30 -18.87 3.31
C LEU A 12 -11.64 -18.65 4.03
N LEU A 13 -12.46 -19.70 4.16
CA LEU A 13 -13.73 -19.63 4.91
C LEU A 13 -13.49 -19.26 6.38
N LEU A 14 -12.53 -19.90 7.05
CA LEU A 14 -12.14 -19.57 8.42
C LEU A 14 -11.63 -18.12 8.52
N GLY A 15 -10.78 -17.70 7.59
CA GLY A 15 -10.27 -16.33 7.53
C GLY A 15 -11.39 -15.31 7.42
N CYS A 16 -12.36 -15.52 6.52
CA CYS A 16 -13.53 -14.65 6.38
C CYS A 16 -14.39 -14.59 7.64
N LEU A 17 -14.60 -15.72 8.33
CA LEU A 17 -15.31 -15.75 9.62
C LEU A 17 -14.58 -14.96 10.71
N LEU A 18 -13.27 -15.19 10.87
CA LEU A 18 -12.45 -14.49 11.85
C LEU A 18 -12.34 -12.98 11.54
N TYR A 19 -12.23 -12.64 10.26
CA TYR A 19 -12.20 -11.25 9.80
C TYR A 19 -13.50 -10.52 10.15
N ALA A 20 -14.66 -11.15 9.92
CA ALA A 20 -15.94 -10.56 10.28
C ALA A 20 -16.10 -10.43 11.81
N LEU A 21 -15.73 -11.47 12.55
CA LEU A 21 -15.83 -11.51 14.00
C LEU A 21 -14.95 -10.43 14.66
N PHE A 22 -13.64 -10.45 14.42
CA PHE A 22 -12.71 -9.49 15.02
C PHE A 22 -12.83 -8.09 14.40
N GLY A 23 -13.32 -8.02 13.16
CA GLY A 23 -13.62 -6.80 12.42
C GLY A 23 -14.73 -5.99 13.08
N ALA A 24 -15.85 -6.63 13.42
CA ALA A 24 -17.02 -5.99 14.02
C ALA A 24 -16.94 -5.89 15.56
N LEU A 25 -16.05 -6.64 16.20
CA LEU A 25 -15.92 -6.67 17.66
C LEU A 25 -15.82 -5.29 18.33
N PRO A 26 -15.08 -4.29 17.77
CA PRO A 26 -14.98 -2.95 18.37
C PRO A 26 -16.30 -2.19 18.54
N VAL A 27 -17.37 -2.59 17.85
CA VAL A 27 -18.72 -2.01 18.07
C VAL A 27 -19.19 -2.23 19.51
N LEU A 28 -18.83 -3.37 20.10
CA LEU A 28 -19.26 -3.79 21.44
C LEU A 28 -18.22 -3.51 22.53
N LEU A 29 -16.99 -3.21 22.14
CA LEU A 29 -15.89 -3.00 23.08
C LEU A 29 -15.85 -1.55 23.59
N HIS A 30 -15.60 -1.42 24.90
CA HIS A 30 -15.49 -0.14 25.59
C HIS A 30 -14.06 0.15 26.06
N GLU A 31 -13.25 -0.90 26.25
CA GLU A 31 -11.87 -0.81 26.70
C GLU A 31 -10.88 -0.73 25.52
N LEU A 32 -10.03 0.30 25.52
CA LEU A 32 -9.02 0.53 24.47
C LEU A 32 -8.10 -0.70 24.28
N ARG A 33 -7.69 -1.35 25.37
CA ARG A 33 -6.82 -2.53 25.33
C ARG A 33 -7.46 -3.69 24.55
N LEU A 34 -8.76 -3.90 24.73
CA LEU A 34 -9.51 -4.94 24.02
C LEU A 34 -9.70 -4.58 22.54
N ILE A 35 -9.92 -3.30 22.24
CA ILE A 35 -9.99 -2.83 20.84
C ILE A 35 -8.66 -3.10 20.14
N LEU A 36 -7.52 -2.76 20.76
CA LEU A 36 -6.19 -3.03 20.21
C LEU A 36 -5.94 -4.53 20.00
N LEU A 37 -6.30 -5.37 20.97
CA LEU A 37 -6.18 -6.83 20.83
C LEU A 37 -7.03 -7.34 19.65
N SER A 38 -8.27 -6.86 19.52
CA SER A 38 -9.13 -7.24 18.39
C SER A 38 -8.54 -6.84 17.04
N ARG A 39 -7.86 -5.68 16.97
CA ARG A 39 -7.18 -5.21 15.74
C ARG A 39 -5.97 -6.07 15.39
N LEU A 40 -5.22 -6.54 16.39
CA LEU A 40 -4.12 -7.48 16.17
C LEU A 40 -4.63 -8.80 15.57
N LEU A 41 -5.68 -9.38 16.16
CA LEU A 41 -6.30 -10.62 15.68
C LEU A 41 -6.94 -10.45 14.30
N PHE A 42 -7.57 -9.30 14.05
CA PHE A 42 -8.10 -8.93 12.75
C PHE A 42 -7.01 -8.90 11.67
N GLY A 43 -5.84 -8.32 11.97
CA GLY A 43 -4.69 -8.34 11.05
C GLY A 43 -4.20 -9.75 10.72
N CYS A 44 -4.22 -10.68 11.67
CA CYS A 44 -3.91 -12.09 11.41
C CYS A 44 -4.93 -12.74 10.44
N ALA A 45 -6.23 -12.44 10.60
CA ALA A 45 -7.27 -12.93 9.71
C ALA A 45 -7.14 -12.33 8.29
N GLU A 46 -6.83 -11.03 8.19
CA GLU A 46 -6.57 -10.36 6.90
C GLU A 46 -5.37 -10.98 6.16
N ALA A 47 -4.26 -11.24 6.87
CA ALA A 47 -3.09 -11.88 6.30
C ALA A 47 -3.40 -13.30 5.77
N LEU A 48 -4.24 -14.05 6.48
CA LEU A 48 -4.70 -15.37 6.03
C LEU A 48 -5.52 -15.25 4.73
N ILE A 49 -6.49 -14.34 4.67
CA ILE A 49 -7.33 -14.12 3.48
C ILE A 49 -6.47 -13.71 2.28
N MET A 50 -5.60 -12.71 2.43
CA MET A 50 -4.70 -12.24 1.37
C MET A 50 -3.88 -13.41 0.80
N THR A 51 -3.24 -14.18 1.68
CA THR A 51 -2.41 -15.33 1.28
C THR A 51 -3.23 -16.38 0.55
N CYS A 52 -4.38 -16.79 1.11
CA CYS A 52 -5.26 -17.78 0.50
C CYS A 52 -5.78 -17.32 -0.87
N CYS A 53 -6.26 -16.08 -1.01
CA CYS A 53 -6.74 -15.55 -2.28
C CYS A 53 -5.66 -15.55 -3.37
N THR A 54 -4.45 -15.05 -3.07
CA THR A 54 -3.37 -15.02 -4.05
C THR A 54 -2.89 -16.43 -4.43
N THR A 55 -2.85 -17.36 -3.47
CA THR A 55 -2.49 -18.76 -3.75
C THR A 55 -3.56 -19.52 -4.54
N LEU A 56 -4.85 -19.26 -4.31
CA LEU A 56 -5.94 -19.85 -5.10
C LEU A 56 -5.95 -19.35 -6.55
N ILE A 57 -5.70 -18.06 -6.77
CA ILE A 57 -5.47 -17.50 -8.11
C ILE A 57 -4.26 -18.16 -8.77
N ALA A 58 -3.25 -18.51 -7.98
CA ALA A 58 -2.10 -19.22 -8.49
C ALA A 58 -2.44 -20.66 -8.91
N ASP A 59 -3.33 -21.35 -8.19
CA ASP A 59 -3.65 -22.75 -8.46
C ASP A 59 -4.61 -22.95 -9.63
N TYR A 60 -5.70 -22.16 -9.73
CA TYR A 60 -6.68 -22.46 -10.79
C TYR A 60 -6.26 -21.99 -12.17
N TRP A 61 -5.28 -21.08 -12.28
CA TRP A 61 -4.89 -20.48 -13.56
C TRP A 61 -3.44 -20.73 -13.95
N PRO A 62 -3.19 -21.07 -15.23
CA PRO A 62 -1.85 -21.25 -15.74
C PRO A 62 -1.07 -19.92 -15.72
N PRO A 63 0.28 -19.95 -15.72
CA PRO A 63 1.13 -18.76 -15.54
C PRO A 63 0.83 -17.58 -16.48
N ARG A 64 0.44 -17.86 -17.73
CA ARG A 64 0.10 -16.83 -18.74
C ARG A 64 -1.19 -16.08 -18.38
N GLU A 65 -2.16 -16.75 -17.79
CA GLU A 65 -3.44 -16.15 -17.40
C GLU A 65 -3.43 -15.63 -15.96
N ARG A 66 -2.59 -16.20 -15.08
CA ARG A 66 -2.46 -15.80 -13.67
C ARG A 66 -2.25 -14.30 -13.51
N MET A 67 -1.37 -13.70 -14.32
CA MET A 67 -1.08 -12.27 -14.25
C MET A 67 -2.31 -11.41 -14.54
N ARG A 68 -3.19 -11.85 -15.45
CA ARG A 68 -4.45 -11.16 -15.78
C ARG A 68 -5.40 -11.13 -14.58
N TYR A 69 -5.54 -12.25 -13.86
CA TYR A 69 -6.41 -12.34 -12.70
C TYR A 69 -5.84 -11.63 -11.47
N ILE A 70 -4.52 -11.69 -11.25
CA ILE A 70 -3.85 -10.88 -10.22
C ILE A 70 -4.07 -9.39 -10.49
N ASN A 71 -3.89 -8.93 -11.73
CA ASN A 71 -4.15 -7.53 -12.07
C ASN A 71 -5.61 -7.14 -11.85
N ARG A 72 -6.56 -8.04 -12.19
CA ARG A 72 -7.99 -7.83 -11.90
C ARG A 72 -8.25 -7.72 -10.39
N GLN A 73 -7.63 -8.57 -9.58
CA GLN A 73 -7.72 -8.50 -8.11
C GLN A 73 -7.25 -7.13 -7.60
N VAL A 74 -6.10 -6.63 -8.06
CA VAL A 74 -5.56 -5.32 -7.65
C VAL A 74 -6.49 -4.17 -8.04
N ILE A 75 -7.04 -4.18 -9.26
CA ILE A 75 -8.00 -3.17 -9.72
C ILE A 75 -9.27 -3.22 -8.86
N THR A 76 -9.79 -4.42 -8.58
CA THR A 76 -10.95 -4.60 -7.70
C THR A 76 -10.68 -4.07 -6.29
N ILE A 77 -9.50 -4.34 -5.72
CA ILE A 77 -9.10 -3.78 -4.41
C ILE A 77 -9.11 -2.25 -4.43
N GLY A 78 -8.58 -1.62 -5.49
CA GLY A 78 -8.58 -0.16 -5.62
C GLY A 78 -9.99 0.43 -5.69
N VAL A 79 -10.86 -0.12 -6.54
CA VAL A 79 -12.23 0.39 -6.72
C VAL A 79 -13.10 0.15 -5.48
N VAL A 80 -13.09 -1.08 -4.94
CA VAL A 80 -13.85 -1.44 -3.74
C VAL A 80 -13.31 -0.66 -2.54
N GLY A 81 -11.98 -0.55 -2.40
CA GLY A 81 -11.35 0.25 -1.36
C GLY A 81 -11.81 1.70 -1.39
N ALA A 82 -11.73 2.37 -2.54
CA ALA A 82 -12.21 3.74 -2.69
C ALA A 82 -13.67 3.90 -2.30
N LEU A 83 -14.55 2.98 -2.74
CA LEU A 83 -15.96 2.99 -2.39
C LEU A 83 -16.17 2.81 -0.88
N PHE A 84 -15.47 1.87 -0.24
CA PHE A 84 -15.59 1.60 1.19
C PHE A 84 -15.03 2.73 2.06
N PHE A 85 -14.05 3.52 1.59
CA PHE A 85 -13.63 4.73 2.29
C PHE A 85 -14.74 5.78 2.33
N VAL A 86 -15.48 5.95 1.22
CA VAL A 86 -16.64 6.85 1.17
C VAL A 86 -17.77 6.33 2.06
N ILE A 87 -18.15 5.05 1.91
CA ILE A 87 -19.23 4.44 2.71
C ILE A 87 -18.86 4.47 4.20
N GLY A 88 -17.61 4.16 4.56
CA GLY A 88 -17.12 4.23 5.94
C GLY A 88 -17.14 5.65 6.50
N GLY A 89 -16.80 6.65 5.67
CA GLY A 89 -16.93 8.06 6.04
C GLY A 89 -18.38 8.46 6.33
N VAL A 90 -19.31 8.09 5.45
CA VAL A 90 -20.75 8.35 5.62
C VAL A 90 -21.31 7.63 6.85
N ALA A 91 -21.00 6.34 7.01
CA ALA A 91 -21.43 5.57 8.17
C ALA A 91 -20.95 6.24 9.48
N GLY A 92 -19.72 6.76 9.48
CA GLY A 92 -19.08 7.40 10.62
C GLY A 92 -19.74 8.70 11.11
N GLU A 93 -20.65 9.32 10.34
CA GLU A 93 -21.28 10.60 10.73
C GLU A 93 -22.12 10.46 11.99
N GLY A 94 -22.81 9.32 12.14
CA GLY A 94 -23.62 9.04 13.32
C GLY A 94 -22.78 8.60 14.52
N SER A 95 -21.81 7.71 14.31
CA SER A 95 -20.93 7.22 15.36
C SER A 95 -19.68 6.59 14.75
N TRP A 96 -18.52 6.82 15.37
CA TRP A 96 -17.26 6.19 14.97
C TRP A 96 -17.28 4.66 15.03
N ARG A 97 -18.28 4.06 15.69
CA ARG A 97 -18.45 2.61 15.79
C ARG A 97 -19.13 1.98 14.56
N THR A 98 -20.01 2.71 13.87
CA THR A 98 -20.79 2.14 12.76
C THR A 98 -19.94 1.63 11.58
N PRO A 99 -18.77 2.22 11.21
CA PRO A 99 -17.99 1.71 10.10
C PRO A 99 -17.43 0.30 10.36
N PHE A 100 -17.31 -0.13 11.63
CA PHE A 100 -16.87 -1.49 11.95
C PHE A 100 -17.88 -2.56 11.51
N LEU A 101 -19.16 -2.20 11.30
CA LEU A 101 -20.16 -3.13 10.76
C LEU A 101 -19.89 -3.48 9.29
N LEU A 102 -19.14 -2.65 8.55
CA LEU A 102 -18.72 -2.96 7.19
C LEU A 102 -17.84 -4.21 7.12
N TYR A 103 -17.15 -4.57 8.21
CA TYR A 103 -16.37 -5.80 8.28
C TYR A 103 -17.23 -7.08 8.31
N LEU A 104 -18.56 -6.97 8.50
CA LEU A 104 -19.48 -8.11 8.37
C LEU A 104 -19.79 -8.47 6.91
N THR A 105 -19.50 -7.58 5.96
CA THR A 105 -19.79 -7.80 4.53
C THR A 105 -19.21 -9.10 3.94
N PRO A 106 -18.01 -9.60 4.33
CA PRO A 106 -17.50 -10.86 3.82
C PRO A 106 -18.34 -12.09 4.22
N LEU A 107 -19.18 -11.99 5.27
CA LEU A 107 -20.11 -13.07 5.63
C LEU A 107 -21.10 -13.35 4.50
N LEU A 108 -21.49 -12.32 3.74
CA LEU A 108 -22.36 -12.47 2.58
C LEU A 108 -21.68 -13.25 1.45
N MET A 109 -20.35 -13.28 1.43
CA MET A 109 -19.57 -14.03 0.44
C MET A 109 -19.33 -15.49 0.84
N LEU A 110 -19.48 -15.85 2.12
CA LEU A 110 -19.25 -17.22 2.59
C LEU A 110 -20.08 -18.28 1.84
N PRO A 111 -21.39 -18.10 1.59
CA PRO A 111 -22.16 -19.08 0.84
C PRO A 111 -21.65 -19.26 -0.59
N ALA A 112 -21.27 -18.16 -1.25
CA ALA A 112 -20.70 -18.19 -2.60
C ALA A 112 -19.33 -18.89 -2.63
N ILE A 113 -18.46 -18.62 -1.65
CA ILE A 113 -17.16 -19.31 -1.52
C ILE A 113 -17.39 -20.81 -1.25
N ALA A 114 -18.32 -21.16 -0.37
CA ALA A 114 -18.60 -22.56 -0.04
C ALA A 114 -19.17 -23.32 -1.24
N ALA A 115 -20.07 -22.70 -2.01
CA ALA A 115 -20.75 -23.34 -3.13
C ALA A 115 -19.92 -23.39 -4.43
N TRP A 116 -19.14 -22.34 -4.74
CA TRP A 116 -18.54 -22.18 -6.07
C TRP A 116 -17.03 -22.36 -6.11
N LEU A 117 -16.32 -22.21 -5.00
CA LEU A 117 -14.87 -22.46 -4.96
C LEU A 117 -14.62 -23.96 -4.77
N TRP A 118 -13.70 -24.54 -5.55
CA TRP A 118 -13.26 -25.92 -5.38
C TRP A 118 -11.90 -25.98 -4.67
N GLU A 119 -11.59 -27.08 -3.99
CA GLU A 119 -10.27 -27.27 -3.39
C GLU A 119 -9.28 -27.71 -4.50
N PRO A 120 -8.22 -26.94 -4.80
CA PRO A 120 -7.22 -27.36 -5.77
C PRO A 120 -6.31 -28.45 -5.18
N ASP A 121 -5.80 -29.33 -6.04
CA ASP A 121 -4.86 -30.38 -5.64
C ASP A 121 -3.58 -29.80 -5.03
N ARG A 122 -3.15 -30.39 -3.92
CA ARG A 122 -1.93 -30.00 -3.21
C ARG A 122 -0.70 -30.21 -4.08
N ARG A 123 -0.15 -29.13 -4.61
CA ARG A 123 1.23 -29.14 -5.13
C ARG A 123 2.19 -29.00 -3.95
N GLN A 124 3.04 -30.00 -3.75
CA GLN A 124 4.20 -29.86 -2.87
C GLN A 124 5.14 -28.85 -3.51
N GLU A 125 5.33 -27.70 -2.87
CA GLU A 125 6.40 -26.79 -3.22
C GLU A 125 7.71 -27.36 -2.64
N ASP A 126 8.59 -27.83 -3.51
CA ASP A 126 9.94 -28.26 -3.12
C ASP A 126 10.71 -27.09 -2.51
N SER A 127 10.83 -27.10 -1.18
CA SER A 127 11.66 -26.15 -0.44
C SER A 127 13.14 -26.51 -0.62
N HIS A 128 13.73 -26.07 -1.73
CA HIS A 128 15.17 -26.11 -1.87
C HIS A 128 15.83 -25.03 -1.01
N ALA A 129 16.79 -25.42 -0.18
CA ALA A 129 17.64 -24.50 0.57
C ALA A 129 18.43 -23.62 -0.41
N ALA A 130 18.12 -22.33 -0.45
CA ALA A 130 18.73 -21.42 -1.42
C ALA A 130 20.12 -20.94 -0.97
N PRO A 131 21.13 -20.94 -1.86
CA PRO A 131 22.47 -20.42 -1.58
C PRO A 131 22.50 -18.89 -1.41
N ALA A 132 23.64 -18.36 -0.99
CA ALA A 132 23.82 -16.94 -0.65
C ALA A 132 23.61 -15.97 -1.83
N LEU A 133 23.24 -14.72 -1.52
CA LEU A 133 22.95 -13.66 -2.49
C LEU A 133 24.22 -13.14 -3.17
N ASN A 134 24.24 -13.14 -4.51
CA ASN A 134 25.26 -12.41 -5.29
C ASN A 134 25.14 -10.88 -5.08
N GLY A 135 26.25 -10.15 -5.19
CA GLY A 135 26.32 -8.71 -4.89
C GLY A 135 25.37 -7.82 -5.71
N GLY A 136 25.17 -8.12 -7.00
CA GLY A 136 24.24 -7.39 -7.87
C GLY A 136 22.77 -7.59 -7.48
N VAL A 137 22.39 -8.83 -7.16
CA VAL A 137 21.02 -9.17 -6.70
C VAL A 137 20.73 -8.49 -5.36
N ARG A 138 21.70 -8.50 -4.43
CA ARG A 138 21.59 -7.81 -3.14
C ARG A 138 21.31 -6.32 -3.32
N ARG A 139 22.01 -5.65 -4.24
CA ARG A 139 21.79 -4.22 -4.51
C ARG A 139 20.37 -3.96 -5.01
N THR A 140 19.85 -4.74 -5.96
CA THR A 140 18.49 -4.59 -6.49
C THR A 140 17.44 -4.76 -5.38
N VAL A 141 17.59 -5.79 -4.54
CA VAL A 141 16.70 -6.04 -3.40
C VAL A 141 16.73 -4.87 -2.43
N LEU A 142 17.91 -4.40 -2.01
CA LEU A 142 18.05 -3.28 -1.08
C LEU A 142 17.45 -1.98 -1.66
N THR A 143 17.70 -1.68 -2.94
CA THR A 143 17.13 -0.47 -3.57
C THR A 143 15.61 -0.51 -3.65
N ALA A 144 15.04 -1.66 -3.98
CA ALA A 144 13.58 -1.81 -4.06
C ALA A 144 12.95 -1.75 -2.65
N CYS A 145 13.57 -2.41 -1.66
CA CYS A 145 13.12 -2.41 -0.27
C CYS A 145 13.18 -1.00 0.35
N PHE A 146 14.25 -0.26 0.09
CA PHE A 146 14.37 1.12 0.55
C PHE A 146 13.33 2.04 -0.11
N LEU A 147 13.17 1.95 -1.43
CA LEU A 147 12.22 2.78 -2.17
C LEU A 147 10.78 2.49 -1.73
N ILE A 148 10.38 1.22 -1.61
CA ILE A 148 9.03 0.87 -1.17
C ILE A 148 8.77 1.28 0.27
N PHE A 149 9.76 1.12 1.17
CA PHE A 149 9.64 1.56 2.55
C PHE A 149 9.44 3.07 2.63
N ALA A 150 10.35 3.86 2.05
CA ALA A 150 10.26 5.32 2.07
C ALA A 150 8.99 5.82 1.39
N GLY A 151 8.64 5.27 0.23
CA GLY A 151 7.40 5.62 -0.48
C GLY A 151 6.15 5.26 0.32
N MET A 152 6.11 4.10 0.99
CA MET A 152 4.95 3.70 1.80
C MET A 152 4.81 4.55 3.05
N VAL A 153 5.93 4.95 3.68
CA VAL A 153 5.90 5.96 4.75
C VAL A 153 5.19 7.21 4.24
N THR A 154 5.66 7.78 3.13
CA THR A 154 5.10 8.99 2.51
C THR A 154 3.62 8.83 2.11
N CYS A 155 3.25 7.68 1.55
CA CYS A 155 1.87 7.38 1.17
C CYS A 155 0.93 7.36 2.39
N PHE A 156 1.37 6.71 3.47
CA PHE A 156 0.56 6.57 4.68
C PHE A 156 0.52 7.83 5.53
N VAL A 157 1.44 8.79 5.36
CA VAL A 157 1.31 10.12 5.97
C VAL A 157 -0.03 10.73 5.55
N VAL A 158 -0.35 10.65 4.25
CA VAL A 158 -1.62 11.17 3.74
C VAL A 158 -2.80 10.39 4.30
N THR A 159 -2.78 9.07 4.24
CA THR A 159 -3.90 8.24 4.74
C THR A 159 -4.19 8.48 6.22
N VAL A 160 -3.16 8.60 7.06
CA VAL A 160 -3.31 8.69 8.52
C VAL A 160 -3.48 10.13 9.00
N MET A 161 -2.79 11.10 8.40
CA MET A 161 -2.75 12.48 8.92
C MET A 161 -3.76 13.42 8.26
N THR A 162 -4.28 13.10 7.07
CA THR A 162 -5.29 13.94 6.38
C THR A 162 -6.54 14.19 7.22
N PRO A 163 -7.12 13.20 7.94
CA PRO A 163 -8.25 13.46 8.83
C PRO A 163 -7.96 14.55 9.87
N THR A 164 -6.78 14.50 10.51
CA THR A 164 -6.36 15.52 11.50
C THR A 164 -6.16 16.89 10.84
N VAL A 165 -5.54 16.94 9.65
CA VAL A 165 -5.38 18.19 8.89
C VAL A 165 -6.74 18.80 8.52
N LEU A 166 -7.70 17.99 8.09
CA LEU A 166 -9.05 18.43 7.76
C LEU A 166 -9.80 18.98 9.00
N VAL A 167 -9.72 18.28 10.14
CA VAL A 167 -10.33 18.74 11.40
C VAL A 167 -9.73 20.06 11.87
N MET A 168 -8.40 20.24 11.76
CA MET A 168 -7.73 21.52 12.06
C MET A 168 -8.18 22.68 11.16
N ARG A 169 -8.80 22.39 10.02
CA ARG A 169 -9.38 23.37 9.08
C ARG A 169 -10.89 23.50 9.22
N GLY A 170 -11.47 22.95 10.29
CA GLY A 170 -12.90 23.01 10.58
C GLY A 170 -13.74 21.99 9.80
N VAL A 171 -13.13 21.08 9.03
CA VAL A 171 -13.85 20.00 8.34
C VAL A 171 -14.01 18.83 9.29
N THR A 172 -15.19 18.73 9.90
CA THR A 172 -15.53 17.68 10.87
C THR A 172 -16.43 16.59 10.30
N SER A 173 -16.99 16.78 9.09
CA SER A 173 -17.78 15.73 8.42
C SER A 173 -16.89 14.55 8.04
N THR A 174 -17.17 13.39 8.60
CA THR A 174 -16.50 12.13 8.29
C THR A 174 -16.76 11.69 6.85
N SER A 175 -17.89 12.08 6.25
CA SER A 175 -18.15 11.86 4.82
C SER A 175 -17.15 12.58 3.93
N LEU A 176 -16.85 13.85 4.22
CA LEU A 176 -15.85 14.61 3.45
C LEU A 176 -14.45 14.03 3.63
N ILE A 177 -14.09 13.61 4.84
CA ILE A 177 -12.81 12.93 5.12
C ILE A 177 -12.72 11.62 4.32
N GLY A 178 -13.79 10.80 4.34
CA GLY A 178 -13.88 9.56 3.58
C GLY A 178 -13.83 9.77 2.07
N ALA A 179 -14.48 10.82 1.56
CA ALA A 179 -14.44 11.19 0.15
C ALA A 179 -13.03 11.58 -0.33
N ALA A 180 -12.30 12.37 0.47
CA ALA A 180 -10.92 12.71 0.17
C ALA A 180 -10.01 11.47 0.13
N ALA A 181 -10.16 10.55 1.10
CA ALA A 181 -9.42 9.29 1.12
C ALA A 181 -9.76 8.37 -0.08
N GLY A 182 -11.05 8.27 -0.43
CA GLY A 182 -11.51 7.53 -1.60
C GLY A 182 -10.93 8.08 -2.91
N LEU A 183 -10.90 9.41 -3.05
CA LEU A 183 -10.27 10.09 -4.20
C LEU A 183 -8.77 9.73 -4.31
N ALA A 184 -8.03 9.76 -3.20
CA ALA A 184 -6.61 9.41 -3.20
C ALA A 184 -6.36 7.97 -3.72
N ILE A 185 -7.20 7.01 -3.34
CA ILE A 185 -7.11 5.62 -3.80
C ILE A 185 -7.45 5.49 -5.29
N LEU A 186 -8.48 6.18 -5.77
CA LEU A 186 -8.79 6.21 -7.21
C LEU A 186 -7.64 6.81 -8.01
N CYS A 187 -7.04 7.90 -7.54
CA CYS A 187 -5.86 8.49 -8.18
C CYS A 187 -4.64 7.55 -8.15
N THR A 188 -4.49 6.75 -7.09
CA THR A 188 -3.48 5.67 -7.01
C THR A 188 -3.70 4.61 -8.08
N LEU A 189 -4.94 4.19 -8.30
CA LEU A 189 -5.28 3.27 -9.38
C LEU A 189 -4.97 3.88 -10.76
N ILE A 190 -5.36 5.14 -10.99
CA ILE A 190 -5.07 5.86 -12.25
C ILE A 190 -3.55 5.95 -12.48
N GLY A 191 -2.78 6.31 -11.45
CA GLY A 191 -1.32 6.33 -11.51
C GLY A 191 -0.75 4.96 -11.87
N SER A 192 -1.22 3.88 -11.24
CA SER A 192 -0.74 2.53 -11.56
C SER A 192 -1.06 2.11 -13.01
N ILE A 193 -2.19 2.56 -13.58
CA ILE A 193 -2.56 2.31 -14.97
C ILE A 193 -1.71 3.16 -15.94
N ALA A 194 -1.39 4.40 -15.57
CA ALA A 194 -0.58 5.32 -16.37
C ALA A 194 0.92 5.00 -16.33
N TRP A 195 1.37 4.27 -15.30
CA TRP A 195 2.78 3.92 -15.05
C TRP A 195 3.57 3.38 -16.27
N PRO A 196 3.09 2.38 -17.05
CA PRO A 196 3.90 1.79 -18.11
C PRO A 196 4.23 2.81 -19.19
N PHE A 197 3.27 3.64 -19.58
CA PHE A 197 3.44 4.70 -20.58
C PHE A 197 4.45 5.77 -20.15
N VAL A 198 4.46 6.12 -18.86
CA VAL A 198 5.43 7.08 -18.31
C VAL A 198 6.81 6.43 -18.25
N ARG A 199 6.90 5.19 -17.79
CA ARG A 199 8.16 4.45 -17.65
C ARG A 199 8.88 4.27 -18.98
N GLU A 200 8.16 3.99 -20.06
CA GLU A 200 8.75 3.86 -21.41
C GLU A 200 9.43 5.15 -21.88
N ARG A 201 8.93 6.32 -21.45
CA ARG A 201 9.46 7.64 -21.87
C ARG A 201 10.64 8.12 -21.04
N ILE A 202 10.60 7.95 -19.72
CA ILE A 202 11.58 8.55 -18.79
C ILE A 202 12.43 7.53 -18.02
N GLY A 203 12.20 6.24 -18.25
CA GLY A 203 12.94 5.15 -17.63
C GLY A 203 12.69 5.01 -16.13
N VAL A 204 13.36 4.02 -15.51
CA VAL A 204 13.15 3.65 -14.10
C VAL A 204 13.49 4.80 -13.14
N ALA A 205 14.64 5.45 -13.34
CA ALA A 205 15.11 6.52 -12.46
C ALA A 205 14.27 7.79 -12.61
N GLY A 206 13.82 8.11 -13.83
CA GLY A 206 12.90 9.23 -14.07
C GLY A 206 11.56 9.03 -13.39
N VAL A 207 11.00 7.81 -13.46
CA VAL A 207 9.76 7.47 -12.73
C VAL A 207 9.94 7.55 -11.23
N ASN A 208 11.08 7.11 -10.67
CA ASN A 208 11.38 7.26 -9.24
C ASN A 208 11.44 8.73 -8.80
N ALA A 209 12.06 9.59 -9.60
CA ALA A 209 12.10 11.02 -9.31
C ALA A 209 10.70 11.65 -9.42
N LEU A 210 9.94 11.31 -10.47
CA LEU A 210 8.58 11.82 -10.68
C LEU A 210 7.65 11.39 -9.55
N LEU A 211 7.63 10.11 -9.20
CA LEU A 211 6.73 9.59 -8.17
C LEU A 211 7.02 10.23 -6.81
N LEU A 212 8.30 10.31 -6.41
CA LEU A 212 8.69 10.91 -5.13
C LEU A 212 8.45 12.42 -5.14
N GLY A 213 8.68 13.09 -6.27
CA GLY A 213 8.41 14.52 -6.45
C GLY A 213 6.92 14.84 -6.35
N CYS A 214 6.06 14.06 -7.01
CA CYS A 214 4.61 14.19 -6.88
C CYS A 214 4.15 13.97 -5.43
N MET A 215 4.64 12.91 -4.77
CA MET A 215 4.29 12.65 -3.37
C MET A 215 4.78 13.75 -2.43
N ALA A 216 6.00 14.27 -2.62
CA ALA A 216 6.53 15.38 -1.83
C ALA A 216 5.72 16.67 -2.04
N ALA A 217 5.42 17.00 -3.30
CA ALA A 217 4.59 18.16 -3.62
C ALA A 217 3.16 18.02 -3.06
N GLY A 218 2.57 16.82 -3.12
CA GLY A 218 1.27 16.51 -2.52
C GLY A 218 1.27 16.77 -1.02
N LEU A 219 2.31 16.32 -0.30
CA LEU A 219 2.46 16.59 1.14
C LEU A 219 2.65 18.09 1.44
N CYS A 220 3.41 18.83 0.64
CA CYS A 220 3.56 20.28 0.81
C CYS A 220 2.21 20.99 0.65
N VAL A 221 1.46 20.65 -0.40
CA VAL A 221 0.11 21.21 -0.64
C VAL A 221 -0.83 20.84 0.50
N LEU A 222 -0.77 19.61 1.01
CA LEU A 222 -1.58 19.16 2.15
C LEU A 222 -1.29 19.95 3.43
N ALA A 223 -0.01 20.09 3.79
CA ALA A 223 0.39 20.77 5.02
C ALA A 223 -0.01 22.26 5.04
N LEU A 224 0.03 22.90 3.86
CA LEU A 224 -0.28 24.31 3.68
C LEU A 224 -1.73 24.55 3.24
N ALA A 225 -2.56 23.51 3.16
CA ALA A 225 -3.91 23.61 2.60
C ALA A 225 -4.78 24.59 3.43
N PRO A 226 -5.30 25.68 2.83
CA PRO A 226 -6.21 26.60 3.49
C PRO A 226 -7.67 26.14 3.43
N SER A 227 -8.01 25.21 2.53
CA SER A 227 -9.39 24.78 2.28
C SER A 227 -9.47 23.33 1.85
N TYR A 228 -10.69 22.77 1.92
CA TYR A 228 -10.98 21.41 1.49
C TYR A 228 -10.61 21.15 0.02
N ALA A 229 -10.86 22.11 -0.88
CA ALA A 229 -10.51 21.99 -2.29
C ALA A 229 -9.00 21.80 -2.51
N VAL A 230 -8.16 22.49 -1.72
CA VAL A 230 -6.70 22.35 -1.78
C VAL A 230 -6.26 21.00 -1.22
N VAL A 231 -6.96 20.47 -0.20
CA VAL A 231 -6.74 19.09 0.27
C VAL A 231 -7.04 18.08 -0.84
N LEU A 232 -8.13 18.23 -1.58
CA LEU A 232 -8.43 17.34 -2.71
C LEU A 232 -7.34 17.40 -3.80
N ALA A 233 -6.81 18.59 -4.10
CA ALA A 233 -5.69 18.73 -5.02
C ALA A 233 -4.44 17.99 -4.50
N ALA A 234 -4.15 18.06 -3.20
CA ALA A 234 -3.09 17.28 -2.58
C ALA A 234 -3.33 15.76 -2.71
N MET A 235 -4.57 15.29 -2.50
CA MET A 235 -4.92 13.87 -2.63
C MET A 235 -4.71 13.35 -4.05
N VAL A 236 -5.05 14.15 -5.07
CA VAL A 236 -4.83 13.79 -6.48
C VAL A 236 -3.35 13.66 -6.77
N LEU A 237 -2.56 14.68 -6.39
CA LEU A 237 -1.12 14.69 -6.64
C LEU A 237 -0.39 13.56 -5.92
N GLN A 238 -0.77 13.32 -4.65
CA GLN A 238 -0.27 12.20 -3.87
C GLN A 238 -0.67 10.85 -4.48
N GLY A 239 -1.94 10.68 -4.82
CA GLY A 239 -2.49 9.44 -5.33
C GLY A 239 -1.80 9.03 -6.63
N VAL A 240 -1.66 9.95 -7.60
CA VAL A 240 -0.96 9.64 -8.87
C VAL A 240 0.48 9.19 -8.61
N GLY A 241 1.23 9.89 -7.75
CA GLY A 241 2.60 9.49 -7.38
C GLY A 241 2.66 8.13 -6.68
N ALA A 242 1.75 7.88 -5.73
CA ALA A 242 1.63 6.60 -5.04
C ALA A 242 1.32 5.44 -6.00
N GLY A 243 0.55 5.69 -7.06
CA GLY A 243 0.21 4.70 -8.09
C GLY A 243 1.43 4.16 -8.83
N PHE A 244 2.48 4.98 -9.01
CA PHE A 244 3.73 4.55 -9.64
C PHE A 244 4.63 3.73 -8.70
N LEU A 245 4.47 3.88 -7.38
CA LEU A 245 5.43 3.37 -6.39
C LEU A 245 5.59 1.85 -6.43
N VAL A 246 4.50 1.11 -6.21
CA VAL A 246 4.56 -0.37 -6.13
C VAL A 246 4.98 -0.96 -7.47
N SER A 247 4.41 -0.46 -8.56
CA SER A 247 4.68 -0.92 -9.93
C SER A 247 6.15 -0.70 -10.31
N ASN A 248 6.70 0.50 -10.04
CA ASN A 248 8.07 0.80 -10.38
C ASN A 248 9.10 0.12 -9.48
N ALA A 249 8.80 -0.01 -8.18
CA ALA A 249 9.72 -0.60 -7.21
C ALA A 249 9.77 -2.14 -7.31
N SER A 250 8.68 -2.80 -7.68
CA SER A 250 8.61 -4.26 -7.80
C SER A 250 9.18 -4.81 -9.11
N LEU A 251 9.06 -4.09 -10.24
CA LEU A 251 9.45 -4.63 -11.55
C LEU A 251 10.94 -5.03 -11.64
N PRO A 252 11.92 -4.24 -11.14
CA PRO A 252 13.32 -4.66 -11.12
C PRO A 252 13.56 -5.95 -10.33
N LEU A 253 12.75 -6.22 -9.30
CA LEU A 253 12.84 -7.48 -8.55
C LEU A 253 12.34 -8.65 -9.38
N LEU A 254 11.21 -8.49 -10.07
CA LEU A 254 10.61 -9.53 -10.89
C LEU A 254 11.51 -9.93 -12.07
N LEU A 255 12.17 -8.95 -12.69
CA LEU A 255 13.06 -9.18 -13.83
C LEU A 255 14.48 -9.57 -13.43
N GLY A 256 15.00 -8.99 -12.34
CA GLY A 256 16.41 -9.14 -11.95
C GLY A 256 16.72 -10.30 -11.01
N LEU A 257 15.74 -10.85 -10.30
CA LEU A 257 15.99 -11.99 -9.40
C LEU A 257 15.93 -13.33 -10.16
N PRO A 258 16.88 -14.25 -9.91
CA PRO A 258 16.79 -15.60 -10.43
C PRO A 258 15.60 -16.34 -9.77
N PRO A 259 14.99 -17.33 -10.45
CA PRO A 259 13.75 -17.97 -10.01
C PRO A 259 13.77 -18.45 -8.55
N HIS A 260 14.88 -19.02 -8.08
CA HIS A 260 15.04 -19.54 -6.72
C HIS A 260 15.10 -18.47 -5.62
N LEU A 261 15.36 -17.19 -5.96
CA LEU A 261 15.41 -16.08 -4.99
C LEU A 261 14.19 -15.16 -5.06
N ARG A 262 13.37 -15.25 -6.13
CA ARG A 262 12.23 -14.35 -6.35
C ARG A 262 11.28 -14.32 -5.17
N ALA A 263 10.91 -15.48 -4.61
CA ALA A 263 10.00 -15.56 -3.48
C ALA A 263 10.55 -14.84 -2.24
N ARG A 264 11.84 -15.02 -1.91
CA ARG A 264 12.50 -14.32 -0.80
C ARG A 264 12.60 -12.81 -1.03
N GLY A 265 12.98 -12.39 -2.24
CA GLY A 265 13.10 -10.97 -2.58
C GLY A 265 11.76 -10.24 -2.57
N VAL A 266 10.71 -10.86 -3.11
CA VAL A 266 9.34 -10.34 -3.05
C VAL A 266 8.82 -10.35 -1.60
N GLY A 267 9.12 -11.39 -0.82
CA GLY A 267 8.79 -11.43 0.61
C GLY A 267 9.41 -10.28 1.40
N ALA A 268 10.72 -10.02 1.21
CA ALA A 268 11.40 -8.88 1.83
C ALA A 268 10.81 -7.54 1.38
N PHE A 269 10.52 -7.38 0.09
CA PHE A 269 9.85 -6.20 -0.46
C PHE A 269 8.49 -5.96 0.20
N THR A 270 7.65 -6.99 0.30
CA THR A 270 6.34 -6.90 0.93
C THR A 270 6.45 -6.60 2.43
N ALA A 271 7.44 -7.16 3.12
CA ALA A 271 7.70 -6.81 4.52
C ALA A 271 8.06 -5.32 4.68
N CYS A 272 8.96 -4.79 3.83
CA CYS A 272 9.30 -3.37 3.82
C CYS A 272 8.11 -2.47 3.46
N LEU A 273 7.23 -2.92 2.57
CA LEU A 273 5.99 -2.24 2.22
C LEU A 273 5.14 -2.00 3.47
N TYR A 274 4.75 -3.07 4.18
CA TYR A 274 3.92 -2.96 5.38
C TYR A 274 4.64 -2.28 6.55
N LEU A 275 5.95 -2.50 6.69
CA LEU A 275 6.74 -1.82 7.70
C LEU A 275 6.74 -0.29 7.49
N GLY A 276 6.78 0.17 6.24
CA GLY A 276 6.66 1.59 5.92
C GLY A 276 5.31 2.17 6.32
N GLN A 277 4.22 1.43 6.07
CA GLN A 277 2.86 1.82 6.49
C GLN A 277 2.75 1.95 8.01
N PHE A 278 3.28 0.97 8.74
CA PHE A 278 3.29 0.96 10.21
C PHE A 278 4.18 2.06 10.80
N ALA A 279 5.37 2.27 10.23
CA ALA A 279 6.32 3.27 10.70
C ALA A 279 5.84 4.71 10.44
N SER A 280 4.98 4.91 9.44
CA SER A 280 4.55 6.24 8.99
C SER A 280 4.04 7.16 10.10
N PRO A 281 3.00 6.80 10.88
CA PRO A 281 2.53 7.66 11.97
C PRO A 281 3.57 7.85 13.08
N LEU A 282 4.42 6.85 13.35
CA LEU A 282 5.45 6.94 14.37
C LEU A 282 6.55 7.94 13.98
N ILE A 283 6.97 7.93 12.71
CA ILE A 283 7.95 8.87 12.17
C ILE A 283 7.39 10.29 12.21
N ILE A 284 6.16 10.51 11.73
CA ILE A 284 5.57 11.85 11.72
C ILE A 284 5.32 12.38 13.12
N THR A 285 4.84 11.55 14.05
CA THR A 285 4.66 11.95 15.45
C THR A 285 5.99 12.30 16.11
N ALA A 286 7.05 11.51 15.89
CA ALA A 286 8.38 11.79 16.42
C ALA A 286 8.97 13.11 15.88
N ILE A 287 8.77 13.42 14.59
CA ILE A 287 9.18 14.71 14.00
C ILE A 287 8.32 15.86 14.57
N ALA A 288 7.02 15.63 14.82
CA ALA A 288 6.13 16.66 15.35
C ALA A 288 6.42 17.02 16.81
N GLN A 289 6.92 16.09 17.63
CA GLN A 289 7.22 16.34 19.06
C GLN A 289 8.09 17.59 19.31
N PRO A 290 9.31 17.72 18.73
CA PRO A 290 10.13 18.91 18.92
C PRO A 290 9.57 20.18 18.25
N LEU A 291 8.58 20.05 17.37
CA LEU A 291 7.96 21.16 16.62
C LEU A 291 6.67 21.68 17.28
N GLY A 292 6.44 21.34 18.55
CA GLY A 292 5.24 21.73 19.31
C GLY A 292 4.22 20.62 19.54
N GLY A 293 4.55 19.36 19.22
CA GLY A 293 3.68 18.20 19.44
C GLY A 293 2.49 18.12 18.49
N MET A 294 1.62 17.13 18.68
CA MET A 294 0.37 17.03 17.93
C MET A 294 -0.74 17.80 18.66
N PRO A 295 -1.57 18.61 17.97
CA PRO A 295 -1.62 18.80 16.51
C PRO A 295 -0.78 19.99 15.98
N ALA A 296 -0.25 20.87 16.85
CA ALA A 296 0.37 22.13 16.45
C ALA A 296 1.60 21.97 15.51
N GLY A 297 2.45 20.99 15.79
CA GLY A 297 3.64 20.66 15.01
C GLY A 297 3.39 19.77 13.78
N LEU A 298 2.15 19.32 13.54
CA LEU A 298 1.84 18.37 12.46
C LEU A 298 2.17 18.92 11.07
N ALA A 299 1.73 20.15 10.78
CA ALA A 299 1.98 20.77 9.47
C ALA A 299 3.48 20.89 9.19
N ASN A 300 4.26 21.32 10.19
CA ASN A 300 5.71 21.43 10.09
C ASN A 300 6.38 20.05 9.93
N ALA A 301 5.90 19.03 10.65
CA ALA A 301 6.40 17.66 10.51
C ALA A 301 6.16 17.09 9.10
N ILE A 302 4.97 17.33 8.53
CA ILE A 302 4.65 16.95 7.16
C ILE A 302 5.58 17.68 6.17
N LEU A 303 5.83 18.99 6.37
CA LEU A 303 6.73 19.76 5.52
C LEU A 303 8.19 19.27 5.58
N VAL A 304 8.68 18.93 6.77
CA VAL A 304 10.02 18.33 6.93
C VAL A 304 10.10 17.01 6.18
N TRP A 305 9.09 16.14 6.32
CA TRP A 305 9.06 14.87 5.60
C TRP A 305 8.93 15.05 4.08
N ALA A 306 8.15 16.04 3.64
CA ALA A 306 8.02 16.41 2.24
C ALA A 306 9.36 16.88 1.66
N LEU A 307 10.12 17.69 2.40
CA LEU A 307 11.45 18.13 2.01
C LEU A 307 12.43 16.95 1.88
N LEU A 308 12.45 16.04 2.87
CA LEU A 308 13.29 14.83 2.80
C LEU A 308 12.93 13.96 1.59
N THR A 309 11.64 13.81 1.31
CA THR A 309 11.14 13.08 0.13
C THR A 309 11.55 13.78 -1.17
N MET A 310 11.51 15.11 -1.22
CA MET A 310 11.95 15.89 -2.38
C MET A 310 13.45 15.76 -2.63
N VAL A 311 14.27 15.82 -1.57
CA VAL A 311 15.72 15.58 -1.66
C VAL A 311 15.98 14.18 -2.22
N LEU A 312 15.26 13.16 -1.74
CA LEU A 312 15.39 11.81 -2.27
C LEU A 312 15.00 11.73 -3.76
N ALA A 313 13.95 12.44 -4.18
CA ALA A 313 13.54 12.53 -5.58
C ALA A 313 14.66 13.11 -6.47
N LEU A 314 15.31 14.20 -6.01
CA LEU A 314 16.42 14.84 -6.71
C LEU A 314 17.65 13.93 -6.80
N VAL A 315 17.97 13.18 -5.74
CA VAL A 315 19.05 12.20 -5.76
C VAL A 315 18.80 11.14 -6.84
N TRP A 316 17.59 10.60 -6.91
CA TRP A 316 17.22 9.64 -7.96
C TRP A 316 17.32 10.23 -9.37
N LEU A 317 16.92 11.49 -9.55
CA LEU A 317 17.05 12.19 -10.81
C LEU A 317 18.51 12.34 -11.24
N VAL A 318 19.38 12.82 -10.34
CA VAL A 318 20.81 13.02 -10.62
C VAL A 318 21.50 11.70 -10.93
N VAL A 319 21.22 10.64 -10.16
CA VAL A 319 21.77 9.30 -10.41
C VAL A 319 21.30 8.77 -11.77
N GLY A 320 20.02 8.96 -12.10
CA GLY A 320 19.45 8.57 -13.41
C GLY A 320 20.13 9.28 -14.57
N LEU A 321 20.29 10.60 -14.49
CA LEU A 321 20.95 11.40 -15.52
C LEU A 321 22.43 11.01 -15.71
N ARG A 322 23.14 10.71 -14.62
CA ARG A 322 24.53 10.23 -14.68
C ARG A 322 24.64 8.88 -15.37
N HIS A 323 23.75 7.94 -15.07
CA HIS A 323 23.74 6.64 -15.74
C HIS A 323 23.40 6.73 -17.23
N ALA A 324 22.45 7.59 -17.62
CA ALA A 324 22.12 7.84 -19.02
C ALA A 324 23.32 8.42 -19.79
N ARG A 325 24.03 9.40 -19.21
CA ARG A 325 25.23 10.01 -19.82
C ARG A 325 26.38 9.02 -20.00
N LEU A 326 26.57 8.10 -19.06
CA LEU A 326 27.62 7.07 -19.14
C LEU A 326 27.33 6.03 -20.24
N GLN A 327 26.05 5.77 -20.53
CA GLN A 327 25.64 4.85 -21.61
C GLN A 327 25.65 5.51 -23.00
N SER A 328 25.58 6.85 -23.07
CA SER A 328 25.65 7.63 -24.31
C SER A 328 27.06 8.17 -24.63
N GLY A 329 28.12 7.65 -23.99
CA GLY A 329 29.51 8.00 -24.31
C GLY A 329 29.89 7.56 -25.73
N PRO A 330 30.83 8.26 -26.40
CA PRO A 330 30.97 8.21 -27.86
C PRO A 330 31.33 6.81 -28.36
N VAL A 331 30.57 6.34 -29.35
CA VAL A 331 31.01 5.28 -30.26
C VAL A 331 32.28 5.81 -30.92
N ALA A 332 33.43 5.29 -30.52
CA ALA A 332 34.70 5.58 -31.18
C ALA A 332 34.59 5.07 -32.63
N HIS A 333 34.53 6.00 -33.58
CA HIS A 333 34.83 5.76 -34.98
C HIS A 333 36.30 6.09 -35.25
#